data_AF-A0A9X7WL44-F1
#
_entry.id   AF-A0A9X7WL44-F1
#
_cell.length_a   1.000
_cell.length_b   1.000
_cell.length_c   1.000
_cell.angle_alpha   90.00
_cell.angle_beta   90.00
_cell.angle_gamma   90.00
#
_symmetry.space_group_name_H-M   'P 1'
#
loop_
_entity.id
_entity.type
_entity.pdbx_description
1 polymer ?
#
loop_
_entity_poly.entity_id
_entity_poly.type
_entity_poly.pdbx_seq_one_letter_code
_entity_poly.pdbx_strand_id
1 'polypeptide(L)'
;MNYTQLAVLGAEFVAGTVALLTKRDATVFDVRADAEADWIKQIVDTFVDPSGVMSACTPSRLNNEGDPGAIRARDTNYGKGFGDYFAYRDLLENWLAAGDLAGLDLA
;
A
#
# COMPACT_ATOMS: atom_id res chain seq x y z
N MET A 1 6.52 12.51 -4.37
CA MET A 1 5.80 11.36 -4.98
C MET A 1 5.73 11.58 -6.49
N ASN A 2 6.29 10.67 -7.27
CA ASN A 2 6.15 10.66 -8.73
C ASN A 2 5.02 9.70 -9.10
N TYR A 3 3.88 10.23 -9.53
CA TYR A 3 2.70 9.42 -9.82
C TYR A 3 2.91 8.46 -11.00
N THR A 4 3.74 8.83 -11.99
CA THR A 4 4.05 7.95 -13.12
C THR A 4 4.78 6.69 -12.65
N GLN A 5 5.74 6.82 -11.74
CA GLN A 5 6.48 5.66 -11.21
C GLN A 5 5.57 4.72 -10.42
N LEU A 6 4.68 5.25 -9.58
CA LEU A 6 3.69 4.44 -8.86
C LEU A 6 2.72 3.72 -9.80
N ALA A 7 2.24 4.43 -10.82
CA ALA A 7 1.29 3.86 -11.78
C ALA A 7 1.94 2.74 -12.60
N VAL A 8 3.18 2.93 -13.06
CA VAL A 8 3.94 1.91 -13.80
C VAL A 8 4.21 0.70 -12.91
N LEU A 9 4.75 0.91 -11.71
CA LEU A 9 5.01 -0.18 -10.76
C LEU A 9 3.73 -0.94 -10.40
N GLY A 10 2.62 -0.24 -10.14
CA GLY A 10 1.34 -0.85 -9.83
C GLY A 10 0.80 -1.67 -11.01
N ALA A 11 0.92 -1.17 -12.25
CA ALA A 11 0.51 -1.90 -13.44
C ALA A 11 1.35 -3.17 -13.66
N GLU A 12 2.67 -3.07 -13.50
CA GLU A 12 3.58 -4.23 -13.57
C GLU A 12 3.28 -5.25 -12.48
N PHE A 13 3.04 -4.79 -11.25
CA PHE A 13 2.70 -5.66 -10.11
C PHE A 13 1.40 -6.43 -10.34
N VAL A 14 0.34 -5.72 -10.73
CA VAL A 14 -0.98 -6.32 -10.99
C VAL A 14 -0.90 -7.28 -12.19
N ALA A 15 -0.24 -6.89 -13.29
CA ALA A 15 -0.09 -7.75 -14.45
C ALA A 15 0.73 -9.02 -14.13
N GLY A 16 1.82 -8.88 -13.37
CA GLY A 16 2.63 -10.02 -12.91
C GLY A 16 1.84 -10.97 -12.01
N THR A 17 1.03 -10.42 -11.10
CA THR A 17 0.17 -11.20 -10.20
C THR A 17 -0.88 -11.99 -11.00
N VAL A 18 -1.55 -11.33 -11.96
CA VAL A 18 -2.51 -11.99 -12.85
C VAL A 18 -1.83 -13.09 -13.66
N ALA A 19 -0.61 -12.87 -14.17
CA ALA A 19 0.13 -13.90 -14.89
C ALA A 19 0.47 -15.12 -14.00
N LEU A 20 0.82 -14.90 -12.73
CA LEU A 20 1.07 -15.98 -11.76
C LEU A 20 -0.19 -16.76 -11.41
N LEU A 21 -1.34 -16.09 -11.29
CA LEU A 21 -2.64 -16.72 -11.06
C LEU A 21 -3.07 -17.56 -12.27
N THR A 22 -2.96 -17.02 -13.48
CA THR A 22 -3.26 -17.74 -14.73
C THR A 22 -2.40 -19.00 -14.89
N LYS A 23 -1.11 -18.94 -14.54
CA LYS A 23 -0.21 -20.12 -14.57
C LYS A 23 -0.62 -21.23 -13.61
N ARG A 24 -1.45 -20.92 -12.61
CA ARG A 24 -1.98 -21.88 -11.62
C ARG A 24 -3.42 -22.29 -11.91
N ASP A 25 -3.98 -21.86 -13.04
CA ASP A 25 -5.39 -22.03 -13.38
C ASP A 25 -6.35 -21.46 -12.30
N ALA A 26 -5.86 -20.50 -11.50
CA ALA A 26 -6.66 -19.86 -10.46
C ALA A 26 -7.62 -18.85 -11.10
N THR A 27 -8.93 -19.04 -10.89
CA THR A 27 -9.98 -18.16 -11.44
C THR A 27 -10.60 -17.24 -10.39
N VAL A 28 -10.44 -17.60 -9.11
CA VAL A 28 -10.88 -16.83 -7.96
C VAL A 28 -9.76 -16.83 -6.92
N PHE A 29 -9.55 -15.68 -6.30
CA PHE A 29 -8.70 -15.57 -5.13
C PHE A 29 -9.28 -14.53 -4.18
N ASP A 30 -8.92 -14.62 -2.91
CA ASP A 30 -9.19 -13.59 -1.92
C ASP A 30 -7.93 -13.34 -1.07
N VAL A 31 -7.86 -12.17 -0.45
CA VAL A 31 -6.79 -11.85 0.51
C VAL A 31 -7.17 -12.49 1.83
N ARG A 32 -6.23 -13.24 2.42
CA ARG A 32 -6.47 -13.81 3.74
C ARG A 32 -6.59 -12.71 4.79
N ALA A 33 -7.54 -12.87 5.70
CA ALA A 33 -7.77 -11.89 6.77
C ALA A 33 -6.52 -11.66 7.66
N ASP A 34 -5.68 -12.69 7.85
CA ASP A 34 -4.43 -12.57 8.60
C ASP A 34 -3.40 -11.70 7.84
N ALA A 35 -3.27 -11.90 6.53
CA ALA A 35 -2.38 -11.13 5.67
C ALA A 35 -2.80 -9.66 5.58
N GLU A 36 -4.11 -9.39 5.48
CA GLU A 36 -4.62 -8.01 5.52
C GLU A 36 -4.34 -7.34 6.88
N ALA A 37 -4.59 -8.05 7.98
CA ALA A 37 -4.31 -7.55 9.32
C ALA A 37 -2.81 -7.25 9.53
N ASP A 38 -1.94 -8.13 9.04
CA ASP A 38 -0.48 -7.92 9.08
C ASP A 38 -0.03 -6.74 8.23
N TRP A 39 -0.65 -6.53 7.06
CA TRP A 39 -0.41 -5.34 6.24
C TRP A 39 -0.84 -4.07 6.97
N ILE A 40 -2.07 -4.03 7.52
CA ILE A 40 -2.57 -2.89 8.31
C ILE A 40 -1.64 -2.60 9.48
N LYS A 41 -1.18 -3.62 10.20
CA LYS A 41 -0.25 -3.46 11.32
C LYS A 41 1.03 -2.76 10.89
N GLN A 42 1.62 -3.14 9.76
CA GLN A 42 2.83 -2.49 9.24
C GLN A 42 2.61 -1.00 8.94
N ILE A 43 1.46 -0.63 8.37
CA ILE A 43 1.11 0.78 8.14
C ILE A 43 1.00 1.52 9.48
N VAL A 44 0.22 0.98 10.42
CA VAL A 44 -0.03 1.59 11.73
C VAL A 44 1.25 1.75 12.55
N ASP A 45 2.15 0.76 12.53
CA ASP A 45 3.42 0.78 13.28
C ASP A 45 4.36 1.91 12.83
N THR A 46 4.20 2.40 11.59
CA THR A 46 5.01 3.49 11.04
C THR A 46 4.34 4.85 11.12
N PHE A 47 3.10 4.90 11.61
CA PHE A 47 2.31 6.11 11.70
C PHE A 47 2.94 7.15 12.63
N VAL A 48 2.99 8.39 12.16
CA VAL A 48 3.34 9.57 12.94
C VAL A 48 2.24 10.59 12.70
N ASP A 49 1.62 11.09 13.76
CA ASP A 49 0.53 12.06 13.65
C ASP A 49 1.01 13.34 12.93
N PRO A 50 0.50 13.64 11.73
CA PRO A 50 0.90 14.82 10.98
C PRO A 50 0.06 16.06 11.32
N SER A 51 -0.97 15.95 12.16
CA SER A 51 -2.00 16.97 12.38
C SER A 51 -1.43 18.33 12.82
N GLY A 52 -0.43 18.34 13.70
CA GLY A 52 0.22 19.57 14.16
C GLY A 52 0.95 20.34 13.06
N VAL A 53 1.54 19.65 12.08
CA VAL A 53 2.18 20.30 10.91
C VAL A 53 1.12 20.68 9.88
N MET A 54 0.19 19.76 9.60
CA MET A 54 -0.80 19.92 8.53
C MET A 54 -1.82 21.02 8.84
N SER A 55 -2.16 21.26 10.11
CA SER A 55 -3.04 22.36 10.52
C SER A 55 -2.39 23.74 10.42
N ALA A 56 -1.05 23.82 10.43
CA ALA A 56 -0.32 25.08 10.25
C ALA A 56 -0.15 25.48 8.77
N CYS A 57 -0.38 24.56 7.84
CA CYS A 57 -0.31 24.81 6.40
C CYS A 57 -1.55 25.56 5.89
N THR A 58 -1.40 26.27 4.77
CA THR A 58 -2.54 26.88 4.06
C THR A 58 -3.58 25.81 3.70
N PRO A 59 -4.89 26.04 3.95
CA PRO A 59 -5.97 25.14 3.55
C PRO A 59 -5.85 24.67 2.10
N SER A 60 -5.96 23.36 1.91
CA SER A 60 -5.97 22.70 0.61
C SER A 60 -6.49 21.26 0.72
N ARG A 61 -6.71 20.61 -0.44
CA ARG A 61 -7.00 19.17 -0.50
C ARG A 61 -5.97 18.27 0.19
N LEU A 62 -4.74 18.75 0.43
CA LEU A 62 -3.68 17.95 1.06
C LEU A 62 -3.85 17.83 2.58
N ASN A 63 -4.41 18.86 3.21
CA ASN A 63 -4.65 18.92 4.65
C ASN A 63 -6.15 19.04 4.97
N ASN A 64 -7.01 18.55 4.06
CA ASN A 64 -8.47 18.58 4.18
C ASN A 64 -9.00 19.98 4.55
N GLU A 65 -8.60 20.97 3.76
CA GLU A 65 -9.00 22.38 3.90
C GLU A 65 -8.64 23.00 5.26
N GLY A 66 -7.49 22.59 5.81
CA GLY A 66 -6.99 23.09 7.10
C GLY A 66 -7.57 22.36 8.31
N ASP A 67 -8.49 21.41 8.08
CA ASP A 67 -8.96 20.46 9.07
C ASP A 67 -8.44 19.06 8.71
N PRO A 68 -7.16 18.76 8.96
CA PRO A 68 -6.61 17.45 8.65
C PRO A 68 -7.36 16.31 9.37
N GLY A 69 -8.23 16.61 10.33
CA GLY A 69 -9.05 15.65 11.04
C GLY A 69 -8.22 14.63 11.82
N ALA A 70 -8.90 13.63 12.38
CA ALA A 70 -8.27 12.42 12.89
C ALA A 70 -7.99 11.46 11.72
N ILE A 71 -6.97 11.75 10.90
CA ILE A 71 -6.43 10.77 9.95
C ILE A 71 -6.20 9.48 10.73
N ARG A 72 -6.87 8.40 10.31
CA ARG A 72 -6.67 7.10 10.96
C ARG A 72 -5.32 6.56 10.49
N ALA A 73 -4.54 6.02 11.41
CA ALA A 73 -3.22 5.49 11.10
C ALA A 73 -3.24 4.49 9.92
N ARG A 74 -4.26 3.64 9.84
CA ARG A 74 -4.45 2.65 8.76
C ARG A 74 -4.76 3.25 7.38
N ASP A 75 -5.15 4.52 7.30
CA ASP A 75 -5.49 5.20 6.05
C ASP A 75 -4.26 5.93 5.45
N THR A 76 -3.05 5.64 5.95
CA THR A 76 -1.80 6.27 5.52
C THR A 76 -0.96 5.38 4.60
N ASN A 77 0.14 5.91 4.06
CA ASN A 77 0.99 5.23 3.10
C ASN A 77 1.89 4.17 3.79
N TYR A 78 2.43 3.24 3.00
CA TYR A 78 3.48 2.34 3.46
C TYR A 78 4.75 3.11 3.82
N GLY A 79 5.24 2.93 5.05
CA GLY A 79 6.42 3.61 5.57
C GLY A 79 6.12 4.97 6.19
N LYS A 80 7.15 5.60 6.75
CA LYS A 80 7.00 6.85 7.53
C LYS A 80 6.72 8.07 6.65
N GLY A 81 6.04 9.07 7.23
CA GLY A 81 5.84 10.38 6.60
C GLY A 81 4.97 10.31 5.35
N PHE A 82 5.48 10.80 4.22
CA PHE A 82 4.79 10.73 2.92
C PHE A 82 4.94 9.38 2.19
N GLY A 83 5.45 8.35 2.89
CA GLY A 83 5.65 7.00 2.39
C GLY A 83 7.11 6.69 2.01
N ASP A 84 7.44 5.40 1.99
CA ASP A 84 8.73 4.86 1.56
C ASP A 84 8.57 4.09 0.25
N TYR A 85 8.73 4.81 -0.86
CA TYR A 85 8.55 4.25 -2.20
C TYR A 85 9.54 3.11 -2.52
N PHE A 86 10.81 3.24 -2.11
CA PHE A 86 11.82 2.26 -2.46
C PHE A 86 11.60 0.96 -1.69
N ALA A 87 11.32 1.03 -0.39
CA ALA A 87 10.97 -0.15 0.38
C ALA A 87 9.66 -0.80 -0.09
N TYR A 88 8.65 0.01 -0.47
CA TYR A 88 7.40 -0.50 -1.05
C TYR A 88 7.64 -1.23 -2.37
N ARG A 89 8.43 -0.66 -3.27
CA ARG A 89 8.79 -1.30 -4.54
C ARG A 89 9.51 -2.61 -4.31
N ASP A 90 10.54 -2.60 -3.46
CA ASP A 90 11.33 -3.80 -3.18
C ASP A 90 10.44 -4.91 -2.56
N LEU A 91 9.46 -4.54 -1.71
CA LEU A 91 8.47 -5.47 -1.16
C LEU A 91 7.63 -6.13 -2.26
N LEU A 92 7.08 -5.33 -3.19
CA LEU A 92 6.26 -5.84 -4.29
C LEU A 92 7.06 -6.70 -5.27
N GLU A 93 8.26 -6.27 -5.65
CA GLU A 93 9.16 -7.00 -6.55
C GLU A 93 9.56 -8.34 -5.94
N ASN A 94 9.92 -8.37 -4.65
CA ASN A 94 10.27 -9.60 -3.95
C ASN A 94 9.09 -10.56 -3.83
N TRP A 95 7.89 -10.05 -3.54
CA TRP A 95 6.68 -10.89 -3.47
C TRP A 95 6.37 -11.52 -4.84
N LEU A 96 6.44 -10.75 -5.93
CA LEU A 96 6.28 -11.28 -7.28
C LEU A 96 7.35 -12.29 -7.66
N ALA A 97 8.61 -12.03 -7.30
CA ALA A 97 9.73 -12.91 -7.61
C ALA A 97 9.64 -14.24 -6.84
N ALA A 98 9.21 -14.22 -5.58
CA ALA A 98 8.91 -15.43 -4.82
C ALA A 98 7.79 -16.22 -5.49
N GLY A 99 6.77 -15.50 -5.96
CA GLY A 99 5.74 -16.00 -6.85
C GLY A 99 4.82 -17.04 -6.23
N ASP A 100 4.96 -17.36 -4.93
CA ASP A 100 4.15 -18.30 -4.15
C ASP A 100 2.74 -17.80 -3.85
N LEU A 101 2.46 -16.54 -4.15
CA LEU A 101 1.20 -15.83 -3.87
C LEU A 101 0.88 -15.79 -2.37
N ALA A 102 1.92 -15.64 -1.54
CA ALA A 102 1.78 -15.58 -0.09
C ALA A 102 0.72 -14.55 0.35
N GLY A 103 -0.20 -14.99 1.21
CA GLY A 103 -1.30 -14.17 1.74
C GLY A 103 -2.58 -14.19 0.89
N LEU A 104 -2.61 -14.91 -0.23
CA LEU A 104 -3.82 -15.15 -1.00
C LEU A 104 -4.36 -16.56 -0.76
N ASP A 105 -5.68 -16.68 -0.61
CA ASP A 105 -6.40 -17.95 -0.75
C ASP A 105 -6.85 -18.08 -2.20
N LEU A 106 -6.52 -19.21 -2.83
CA LEU A 106 -6.94 -19.53 -4.20
C LEU A 106 -8.10 -20.54 -4.12
N ALA A 107 -9.16 -20.31 -4.89
CA ALA A 107 -10.34 -21.17 -4.97
C ALA A 107 -10.50 -21.80 -6.36
#